data_AF-A0AAQ3KCL7-F1
#
_entry.id   AF-A0AAQ3KCL7-F1
#
_cell.length_a   1.000
_cell.length_b   1.000
_cell.length_c   1.000
_cell.angle_alpha   90.00
_cell.angle_beta   90.00
_cell.angle_gamma   90.00
#
_symmetry.space_group_name_H-M   'P 1'
#
loop_
_entity.id
_entity.type
_entity.pdbx_description
1 polymer ?
#
loop_
_entity_poly.entity_id
_entity_poly.type
_entity_poly.pdbx_seq_one_letter_code
_entity_poly.pdbx_strand_id
1 'polypeptide(L)'
;MEHEDVYQKTQRPKYDCLLFDLDDTLYPLSSGIAAECSKNIRDYMHEKLGIEETKVPDLCALLYQKYGTTMAGLRAIGYDFDYDDYHRFNLILLIFFLSFYYHNISDKMVVLILCALIVLFMEDYHMRS
;
A
#
# COMPACT_ATOMS: atom_id res chain seq x y z
N MET A 1 -2.97 -57.69 8.63
CA MET A 1 -3.84 -56.55 8.96
C MET A 1 -3.09 -55.31 8.54
N GLU A 2 -3.22 -54.96 7.26
CA GLU A 2 -2.59 -53.80 6.66
C GLU A 2 -3.51 -52.62 6.94
N HIS A 3 -3.09 -51.74 7.84
CA HIS A 3 -3.74 -50.45 8.01
C HIS A 3 -3.25 -49.57 6.87
N GLU A 4 -4.00 -49.55 5.77
CA GLU A 4 -3.83 -48.57 4.71
C GLU A 4 -4.04 -47.17 5.32
N ASP A 5 -2.97 -46.40 5.36
CA ASP A 5 -2.98 -44.97 5.64
C ASP A 5 -3.94 -44.29 4.66
N VAL A 6 -5.14 -43.97 5.15
CA VAL A 6 -6.07 -43.08 4.46
C VAL A 6 -5.49 -41.67 4.57
N TYR A 7 -4.49 -41.39 3.75
CA TYR A 7 -4.08 -40.03 3.43
C TYR A 7 -5.30 -39.35 2.84
N GLN A 8 -5.98 -38.53 3.66
CA GLN A 8 -7.01 -37.61 3.21
C GLN A 8 -6.43 -36.87 2.01
N LYS A 9 -6.96 -37.21 0.83
CA LYS A 9 -6.65 -36.58 -0.44
C LYS A 9 -7.06 -35.11 -0.28
N THR A 10 -6.12 -34.27 0.14
CA THR A 10 -6.31 -32.83 0.24
C THR A 10 -6.81 -32.38 -1.12
N GLN A 11 -8.07 -31.93 -1.16
CA GLN A 11 -8.65 -31.41 -2.39
C GLN A 11 -7.70 -30.32 -2.88
N ARG A 12 -7.22 -30.44 -4.11
CA ARG A 12 -6.41 -29.38 -4.72
C ARG A 12 -7.13 -28.05 -4.52
N PRO A 13 -6.42 -26.97 -4.15
CA PRO A 13 -7.07 -25.68 -3.97
C PRO A 13 -7.89 -25.37 -5.23
N LYS A 14 -9.17 -25.01 -5.03
CA LYS A 14 -10.13 -24.74 -6.11
C LYS A 14 -9.73 -23.53 -6.98
N TYR A 15 -8.73 -22.79 -6.55
CA TYR A 15 -8.25 -21.57 -7.15
C TYR A 15 -6.75 -21.71 -7.41
N ASP A 16 -6.34 -21.39 -8.64
CA ASP A 16 -4.94 -21.40 -9.04
C ASP A 16 -4.21 -20.12 -8.62
N CYS A 17 -4.95 -19.04 -8.32
CA CYS A 17 -4.43 -17.74 -7.93
C CYS A 17 -5.39 -17.03 -6.96
N LEU A 18 -4.84 -16.34 -5.97
CA LEU A 18 -5.55 -15.45 -5.05
C LEU A 18 -4.98 -14.05 -5.20
N LEU A 19 -5.85 -13.08 -5.48
CA LEU A 19 -5.51 -11.66 -5.50
C LEU A 19 -6.01 -11.05 -4.20
N PHE A 20 -5.10 -10.46 -3.43
CA PHE A 20 -5.43 -9.71 -2.23
C PHE A 20 -5.19 -8.23 -2.51
N ASP A 21 -6.21 -7.42 -2.25
CA ASP A 21 -6.00 -5.98 -2.14
C ASP A 21 -5.20 -5.69 -0.87
N LEU A 22 -4.40 -4.64 -0.89
CA LEU A 22 -3.51 -4.29 0.22
C LEU A 22 -4.17 -3.28 1.14
N ASP A 23 -4.53 -2.12 0.56
CA ASP A 23 -5.03 -0.98 1.30
C ASP A 23 -6.42 -1.28 1.87
N ASP A 24 -6.62 -1.00 3.17
CA ASP A 24 -7.86 -1.23 3.91
C ASP A 24 -8.41 -2.69 3.88
N THR A 25 -7.62 -3.64 3.37
CA THR A 25 -7.95 -5.07 3.28
C THR A 25 -7.03 -5.91 4.15
N LEU A 26 -5.71 -5.79 3.99
CA LEU A 26 -4.74 -6.56 4.78
C LEU A 26 -4.45 -5.94 6.15
N TYR A 27 -4.82 -4.67 6.34
CA TYR A 27 -4.83 -4.02 7.62
C TYR A 27 -6.20 -3.35 7.84
N PRO A 28 -6.70 -3.32 9.09
CA PRO A 28 -7.96 -2.66 9.37
C PRO A 28 -7.83 -1.15 9.23
N LEU A 29 -8.92 -0.48 8.86
CA LEU A 29 -9.01 0.98 8.79
C LEU A 29 -8.60 1.66 10.12
N SER A 30 -8.78 0.98 11.25
CA SER A 30 -8.37 1.43 12.58
C SER A 30 -6.85 1.54 12.77
N SER A 31 -6.05 1.04 11.84
CA SER A 31 -4.58 1.20 11.83
C SER A 31 -4.14 2.66 11.66
N GLY A 32 -5.00 3.53 11.11
CA GLY A 32 -4.68 4.93 10.84
C GLY A 32 -3.77 5.15 9.63
N ILE A 33 -3.34 4.07 8.95
CA ILE A 33 -2.44 4.12 7.79
C ILE A 33 -3.04 4.96 6.66
N ALA A 34 -4.28 4.67 6.27
CA ALA A 34 -4.96 5.40 5.18
C ALA A 34 -5.08 6.91 5.47
N ALA A 35 -5.30 7.27 6.74
CA ALA A 35 -5.39 8.66 7.16
C ALA A 35 -4.04 9.40 7.07
N GLU A 36 -2.95 8.75 7.50
CA GLU A 36 -1.62 9.33 7.41
C GLU A 36 -1.13 9.42 5.96
N CYS A 37 -1.36 8.39 5.14
CA CYS A 37 -1.09 8.46 3.70
C CYS A 37 -1.84 9.62 3.03
N SER A 38 -3.15 9.75 3.33
CA SER A 38 -3.95 10.86 2.81
C SER A 38 -3.38 12.22 3.23
N LYS A 39 -2.89 12.34 4.46
CA LYS A 39 -2.24 13.57 4.95
C LYS A 39 -0.94 13.84 4.20
N ASN A 40 -0.05 12.87 4.06
CA ASN A 40 1.23 13.03 3.35
C ASN A 40 1.04 13.45 1.89
N ILE A 41 0.01 12.93 1.21
CA ILE A 41 -0.33 13.35 -0.16
C ILE A 41 -0.70 14.84 -0.18
N ARG A 42 -1.50 15.29 0.79
CA ARG A 42 -1.89 16.70 0.89
C ARG A 42 -0.70 17.61 1.19
N ASP A 43 0.16 17.18 2.11
CA ASP A 43 1.36 17.91 2.49
C ASP A 43 2.33 17.99 1.30
N TYR A 44 2.49 16.92 0.51
CA TYR A 44 3.26 16.95 -0.74
C TYR A 44 2.70 17.97 -1.74
N MET A 45 1.38 17.97 -1.94
CA MET A 45 0.72 18.92 -2.84
C MET A 45 0.92 20.37 -2.39
N HIS A 46 0.90 20.61 -1.09
CA HIS A 46 1.15 21.95 -0.56
C HIS A 46 2.62 22.35 -0.65
N GLU A 47 3.52 21.55 -0.07
CA GLU A 47 4.93 21.90 0.12
C GLU A 47 5.75 21.77 -1.16
N LYS A 48 5.50 20.75 -1.98
CA LYS A 48 6.30 20.44 -3.17
C LYS A 48 5.70 21.02 -4.44
N LEU A 49 4.37 20.98 -4.56
CA LEU A 49 3.67 21.50 -5.74
C LEU A 49 3.19 22.95 -5.57
N GLY A 50 3.31 23.52 -4.36
CA GLY A 50 2.93 24.91 -4.08
C GLY A 50 1.43 25.17 -4.15
N ILE A 51 0.60 24.13 -4.03
CA ILE A 51 -0.86 24.26 -4.06
C ILE A 51 -1.33 24.82 -2.72
N GLU A 52 -2.25 25.77 -2.74
CA GLU A 52 -2.80 26.36 -1.52
C GLU A 52 -3.47 25.28 -0.64
N GLU A 53 -3.08 25.19 0.63
CA GLU A 53 -3.54 24.16 1.59
C GLU A 53 -5.07 24.05 1.63
N THR A 54 -5.78 25.17 1.54
CA THR A 54 -7.25 25.24 1.55
C THR A 54 -7.89 24.54 0.35
N LYS A 55 -7.21 24.49 -0.79
CA LYS A 55 -7.70 23.90 -2.05
C LYS A 55 -7.28 22.44 -2.23
N VAL A 56 -6.28 21.99 -1.47
CA VAL A 56 -5.74 20.63 -1.60
C VAL A 56 -6.81 19.55 -1.36
N PRO A 57 -7.68 19.61 -0.32
CA PRO A 57 -8.68 18.57 -0.09
C PRO A 57 -9.67 18.41 -1.25
N ASP A 58 -10.18 19.52 -1.77
CA ASP A 58 -11.14 19.53 -2.87
C ASP A 58 -10.50 19.01 -4.17
N LEU A 59 -9.24 19.39 -4.41
CA LEU A 59 -8.49 18.92 -5.57
C LEU A 59 -8.22 17.42 -5.46
N CYS A 60 -7.81 16.91 -4.30
CA CYS A 60 -7.64 15.46 -4.07
C CYS A 60 -8.94 14.70 -4.37
N ALA A 61 -10.08 15.16 -3.85
CA ALA A 61 -11.37 14.50 -4.07
C ALA A 61 -11.75 14.48 -5.56
N LEU A 62 -11.54 15.60 -6.27
CA LEU A 62 -11.83 15.71 -7.70
C LEU A 62 -10.91 14.82 -8.54
N LEU A 63 -9.62 14.79 -8.24
CA LEU A 63 -8.65 13.97 -8.95
C LEU A 63 -8.90 12.47 -8.71
N TYR A 64 -9.22 12.09 -7.48
CA TYR A 64 -9.60 10.72 -7.14
C TYR A 64 -10.85 10.29 -7.90
N GLN A 65 -11.90 11.11 -7.91
CA GLN A 65 -13.15 10.80 -8.61
C GLN A 65 -12.95 10.65 -10.12
N LYS A 66 -12.08 11.46 -10.73
CA LYS A 66 -11.89 11.51 -12.18
C LYS A 66 -10.83 10.54 -12.72
N TYR A 67 -9.78 10.28 -11.96
CA TYR A 67 -8.59 9.55 -12.41
C TYR A 67 -8.23 8.34 -11.53
N GLY A 68 -9.01 8.05 -10.48
CA GLY A 68 -8.82 6.91 -9.59
C GLY A 68 -7.75 7.11 -8.51
N THR A 69 -6.75 7.96 -8.75
CA THR A 69 -5.75 8.34 -7.74
C THR A 69 -5.37 9.81 -7.89
N THR A 70 -4.96 10.44 -6.77
CA THR A 70 -4.46 11.82 -6.78
C THR A 70 -3.22 11.95 -7.67
N MET A 71 -2.30 10.99 -7.60
CA MET A 71 -1.07 10.97 -8.41
C MET A 71 -1.35 10.95 -9.92
N ALA A 72 -2.22 10.05 -10.39
CA ALA A 72 -2.60 9.98 -11.80
C ALA A 72 -3.29 11.27 -12.26
N GLY A 73 -4.13 11.85 -11.40
CA GLY A 73 -4.80 13.10 -11.68
C GLY A 73 -3.84 14.29 -11.80
N LEU A 74 -2.85 14.40 -10.91
CA LEU A 74 -1.82 15.44 -10.96
C LEU A 74 -1.03 15.40 -12.28
N ARG A 75 -0.68 14.20 -12.76
CA ARG A 75 -0.04 14.03 -14.07
C ARG A 75 -0.97 14.40 -15.22
N ALA A 76 -2.24 13.98 -15.16
CA ALA A 76 -3.22 14.25 -16.20
C ALA A 76 -3.51 15.76 -16.39
N ILE A 77 -3.39 16.56 -15.33
CA ILE A 77 -3.57 18.02 -15.39
C ILE A 77 -2.26 18.77 -15.69
N GLY A 78 -1.14 18.07 -15.84
CA GLY A 78 0.13 18.62 -16.32
C GLY A 78 1.17 18.96 -15.25
N TYR A 79 1.02 18.48 -14.00
CA TYR A 79 2.12 18.59 -13.04
C TYR A 79 3.27 17.64 -13.41
N ASP A 80 4.48 18.18 -13.41
CA ASP A 80 5.71 17.41 -13.58
C ASP A 80 6.40 17.27 -12.23
N PHE A 81 6.43 16.05 -11.73
CA PHE A 81 7.05 15.70 -10.46
C PHE A 81 7.65 14.29 -10.58
N ASP A 82 8.68 14.04 -9.80
CA ASP A 82 9.38 12.76 -9.81
C ASP A 82 8.58 11.69 -9.04
N TYR A 83 8.43 10.51 -9.63
CA TYR A 83 7.66 9.42 -9.03
C TYR A 83 8.34 8.87 -7.79
N ASP A 84 9.67 8.77 -7.80
CA ASP A 84 10.41 8.23 -6.67
C ASP A 84 10.37 9.22 -5.50
N ASP A 85 10.40 10.53 -5.74
CA ASP A 85 10.21 11.57 -4.74
C ASP A 85 8.79 11.53 -4.14
N TYR A 86 7.75 11.44 -4.97
CA TYR A 86 6.36 11.30 -4.51
C TYR A 86 6.18 10.04 -3.66
N HIS A 87 6.68 8.89 -4.14
CA HIS A 87 6.60 7.65 -3.39
C HIS A 87 7.43 7.72 -2.11
N ARG A 88 8.65 8.27 -2.12
CA ARG A 88 9.45 8.43 -0.89
C ARG A 88 8.72 9.27 0.14
N PHE A 89 8.13 10.39 -0.25
CA PHE A 89 7.40 11.26 0.65
C PHE A 89 6.18 10.57 1.27
N ASN A 90 5.47 9.75 0.49
CA ASN A 90 4.28 9.02 0.95
C ASN A 90 4.59 7.70 1.67
N LEU A 91 5.67 7.01 1.30
CA LEU A 91 5.93 5.60 1.63
C LEU A 91 6.94 5.41 2.77
N ILE A 92 7.84 6.36 3.02
CA ILE A 92 8.82 6.25 4.12
C ILE A 92 8.11 6.09 5.46
N LEU A 93 7.00 6.80 5.68
CA LEU A 93 6.20 6.66 6.91
C LEU A 93 5.41 5.35 6.95
N LEU A 94 4.93 4.86 5.81
CA LEU A 94 4.20 3.59 5.70
C LEU A 94 5.07 2.40 6.12
N ILE A 95 6.34 2.36 5.68
CA ILE A 95 7.28 1.27 6.03
C ILE A 95 7.58 1.26 7.54
N PHE A 96 7.73 2.43 8.16
CA PHE A 96 7.92 2.53 9.61
C PHE A 96 6.66 2.08 10.38
N PHE A 97 5.47 2.51 9.94
CA PHE A 97 4.21 2.12 10.56
C PHE A 97 3.90 0.63 10.39
N LEU A 98 4.12 0.07 9.20
CA LEU A 98 3.94 -1.36 8.95
C LEU A 98 4.92 -2.19 9.77
N SER A 99 6.17 -1.74 9.94
CA SER A 99 7.14 -2.43 10.80
C SER A 99 6.73 -2.43 12.28
N PHE A 100 6.12 -1.36 12.77
CA PHE A 100 5.58 -1.28 14.13
C PHE A 100 4.27 -2.07 14.30
N TYR A 101 3.36 -1.96 13.33
CA TYR A 101 2.08 -2.66 13.31
C TYR A 101 2.28 -4.17 13.20
N TYR A 102 3.22 -4.63 12.36
CA TYR A 102 3.63 -6.03 12.23
C TYR A 102 3.95 -6.68 13.58
N HIS A 103 4.58 -5.96 14.51
CA HIS A 103 4.91 -6.48 15.83
C HIS A 103 3.66 -6.73 16.72
N ASN A 104 2.51 -6.13 16.39
CA ASN A 104 1.24 -6.30 17.09
C ASN A 104 0.23 -7.20 16.36
N ILE A 105 0.52 -7.66 15.13
CA ILE A 105 -0.38 -8.54 14.38
C ILE A 105 -0.24 -9.99 14.88
N SER A 106 -1.34 -10.56 15.38
CA SER A 106 -1.40 -11.98 15.76
C SER A 106 -1.66 -12.92 14.58
N ASP A 107 -2.06 -12.38 13.42
CA ASP A 107 -2.41 -13.15 12.24
C ASP A 107 -1.20 -13.45 11.35
N LYS A 108 -0.77 -14.71 11.37
CA LYS A 108 0.44 -15.20 10.67
C LYS A 108 0.37 -15.03 9.15
N MET A 109 -0.83 -14.96 8.57
CA MET A 109 -1.01 -14.80 7.12
C MET A 109 -0.65 -13.37 6.67
N VAL A 110 -1.14 -12.36 7.40
CA VAL A 110 -0.88 -10.95 7.12
C VAL A 110 0.60 -10.64 7.27
N VAL A 111 1.22 -11.17 8.32
CA VAL A 111 2.66 -11.11 8.60
C VAL A 111 3.48 -11.63 7.41
N LEU A 112 3.13 -12.80 6.86
CA LEU A 112 3.88 -13.39 5.75
C LEU A 112 3.78 -12.55 4.46
N ILE A 113 2.59 -12.02 4.16
CA ILE A 113 2.35 -11.18 2.98
C ILE A 113 3.06 -9.84 3.13
N LEU A 114 3.01 -9.22 4.31
CA LEU A 114 3.71 -7.98 4.60
C LEU A 114 5.23 -8.14 4.51
N CYS A 115 5.78 -9.23 5.04
CA CYS A 115 7.21 -9.52 4.89
C CYS A 115 7.62 -9.69 3.43
N ALA A 116 6.83 -10.42 2.64
CA ALA A 116 7.11 -10.60 1.21
C ALA A 116 7.09 -9.25 0.46
N LEU A 117 6.12 -8.39 0.76
CA LEU A 117 6.02 -7.07 0.15
C LEU A 117 7.14 -6.13 0.57
N ILE A 118 7.51 -6.11 1.85
CA ILE A 118 8.66 -5.32 2.34
C ILE A 118 9.96 -5.79 1.67
N VAL A 119 10.18 -7.10 1.57
CA VAL A 119 11.38 -7.65 0.91
C VAL A 119 11.41 -7.29 -0.57
N LEU A 120 10.30 -7.44 -1.29
CA LEU A 120 10.22 -7.05 -2.70
C LEU A 120 10.44 -5.54 -2.91
N PHE A 121 9.86 -4.71 -2.04
CA PHE A 121 10.05 -3.26 -2.11
C PHE A 121 11.49 -2.84 -1.77
N MET A 122 12.14 -3.52 -0.84
CA MET A 122 13.54 -3.27 -0.49
C MET A 122 14.52 -3.77 -1.56
N GLU A 123 14.24 -4.90 -2.23
CA GLU A 123 15.07 -5.38 -3.34
C GLU A 123 15.00 -4.45 -4.56
N ASP A 124 13.82 -3.94 -4.91
CA ASP A 124 13.68 -2.95 -5.99
C ASP A 124 14.39 -1.63 -5.67
N TYR A 125 14.42 -1.23 -4.39
CA TYR A 125 15.12 -0.03 -3.95
C TYR A 125 16.64 -0.18 -3.96
N HIS A 126 17.16 -1.38 -3.62
CA HIS A 126 18.61 -1.63 -3.64
C HIS A 126 19.15 -1.87 -5.06
N MET A 127 18.33 -2.37 -5.98
CA MET A 127 18.70 -2.56 -7.40
C MET A 127 18.75 -1.27 -8.22
N ARG A 128 18.27 -0.14 -7.70
CA ARG A 128 18.25 1.17 -8.39
C ARG A 128 19.18 2.23 -7.78
N SER A 129 19.98 1.88 -6.77
CA SER A 129 20.98 2.78 -6.15
C SER A 129 22.39 2.58 -6.71
#